data_AF-A0A7W5F0I5-F1
#
_entry.id   AF-A0A7W5F0I5-F1
#
_cell.length_a   1.000
_cell.length_b   1.000
_cell.length_c   1.000
_cell.angle_alpha   90.00
_cell.angle_beta   90.00
_cell.angle_gamma   90.00
#
_symmetry.space_group_name_H-M   'P 1'
#
loop_
_entity.id
_entity.type
_entity.pdbx_description
1 polymer ?
#
loop_
_entity_poly.entity_id
_entity_poly.type
_entity_poly.pdbx_seq_one_letter_code
_entity_poly.pdbx_strand_id
1 'polypeptide(L)'
;MTNHSEATGSPENGDITGPDAPGRHKDGGQQKREPNAGDTAGLHAPSPAHDSHGGEHQVTLRTPAELADALPYLLGYRPEDSIVLVALHDRDGRGRFGGRARLGIPANADDWPSAAGQLAHGLVTGGERRGARPESMVAFLCQEPQKGESGQQVMERLRPLAQRLRVECGSLDVVVVEALCISEGRYWS
;
A
#
# COMPACT_ATOMS: atom_id res chain seq x y z
N MET A 1 12.81 44.16 -21.38
CA MET A 1 13.49 44.41 -22.67
C MET A 1 14.98 44.37 -22.35
N THR A 2 15.84 43.63 -23.07
CA THR A 2 15.72 43.24 -24.47
C THR A 2 16.24 41.81 -24.73
N ASN A 3 15.61 41.17 -25.71
CA ASN A 3 15.85 39.85 -26.33
C ASN A 3 17.31 39.40 -26.49
N HIS A 4 17.50 38.08 -26.56
CA HIS A 4 18.19 37.45 -27.70
C HIS A 4 17.55 36.10 -28.02
N SER A 5 17.44 35.78 -29.32
CA SER A 5 16.71 34.62 -29.87
C SER A 5 17.60 33.78 -30.80
N GLU A 6 17.31 32.47 -30.84
CA GLU A 6 17.33 31.55 -31.99
C GLU A 6 18.61 31.31 -32.85
N ALA A 7 18.90 30.02 -33.08
CA ALA A 7 19.36 29.44 -34.37
C ALA A 7 19.28 27.87 -34.33
N THR A 8 18.25 27.26 -34.94
CA THR A 8 18.24 26.42 -36.17
C THR A 8 18.86 25.00 -36.13
N GLY A 9 18.10 23.97 -36.56
CA GLY A 9 18.69 22.73 -37.11
C GLY A 9 17.87 21.41 -37.01
N SER A 10 17.19 21.02 -38.08
CA SER A 10 16.80 19.63 -38.46
C SER A 10 17.06 19.50 -39.99
N PRO A 11 17.34 18.32 -40.60
CA PRO A 11 16.53 17.08 -40.62
C PRO A 11 17.42 15.81 -40.42
N GLU A 12 17.19 14.54 -40.86
CA GLU A 12 16.18 13.90 -41.73
C GLU A 12 15.99 12.38 -41.42
N ASN A 13 15.55 11.58 -42.40
CA ASN A 13 15.16 10.15 -42.35
C ASN A 13 16.30 9.14 -42.64
N GLY A 14 16.03 7.86 -42.33
CA GLY A 14 16.70 6.69 -42.90
C GLY A 14 15.95 5.37 -42.64
N ASP A 15 15.17 4.91 -43.63
CA ASP A 15 14.52 3.57 -43.66
C ASP A 15 15.39 2.58 -44.50
N ILE A 16 15.02 1.28 -44.50
CA ILE A 16 15.25 0.22 -45.52
C ILE A 16 15.61 -1.17 -44.91
N THR A 17 14.58 -2.02 -44.83
CA THR A 17 14.45 -3.47 -45.16
C THR A 17 15.61 -4.50 -45.05
N GLY A 18 15.26 -5.77 -44.75
CA GLY A 18 16.14 -6.97 -44.71
C GLY A 18 16.57 -7.53 -46.10
N PRO A 19 16.68 -8.88 -46.35
CA PRO A 19 16.05 -10.02 -45.65
C PRO A 19 16.90 -11.33 -45.55
N ASP A 20 16.20 -12.44 -45.22
CA ASP A 20 16.41 -13.84 -45.66
C ASP A 20 17.21 -14.89 -44.87
N ALA A 21 16.77 -16.15 -45.05
CA ALA A 21 17.06 -17.37 -44.26
C ALA A 21 18.06 -18.30 -45.03
N PRO A 22 18.13 -19.67 -44.91
CA PRO A 22 17.33 -20.66 -44.19
C PRO A 22 18.10 -21.74 -43.40
N GLY A 23 17.38 -22.56 -42.61
CA GLY A 23 17.91 -23.79 -41.98
C GLY A 23 17.62 -25.07 -42.78
N ARG A 24 18.32 -26.19 -42.51
CA ARG A 24 18.01 -27.50 -43.13
C ARG A 24 18.47 -28.75 -42.35
N HIS A 25 17.53 -29.71 -42.20
CA HIS A 25 17.66 -31.19 -42.04
C HIS A 25 18.28 -31.87 -40.79
N LYS A 26 17.39 -32.43 -39.96
CA LYS A 26 17.13 -33.88 -39.68
C LYS A 26 18.25 -34.96 -39.74
N ASP A 27 18.30 -35.69 -38.61
CA ASP A 27 18.21 -37.17 -38.43
C ASP A 27 19.47 -38.08 -38.44
N GLY A 28 19.43 -39.11 -37.57
CA GLY A 28 20.25 -40.33 -37.62
C GLY A 28 21.45 -40.43 -36.65
N GLY A 29 21.50 -41.50 -35.83
CA GLY A 29 22.77 -42.05 -35.31
C GLY A 29 22.81 -42.49 -33.83
N GLN A 30 22.69 -43.80 -33.58
CA GLN A 30 23.05 -44.42 -32.29
C GLN A 30 24.58 -44.59 -32.17
N GLN A 31 25.17 -44.36 -30.98
CA GLN A 31 26.06 -45.36 -30.31
C GLN A 31 26.65 -44.91 -28.95
N LYS A 32 26.27 -45.64 -27.90
CA LYS A 32 27.09 -46.22 -26.82
C LYS A 32 28.49 -45.62 -26.53
N ARG A 33 28.68 -45.08 -25.32
CA ARG A 33 29.90 -45.23 -24.50
C ARG A 33 29.62 -45.01 -23.01
N GLU A 34 30.53 -45.52 -22.19
CA GLU A 34 30.36 -45.87 -20.77
C GLU A 34 30.61 -44.72 -19.78
N PRO A 35 30.25 -44.87 -18.48
CA PRO A 35 30.17 -43.74 -17.55
C PRO A 35 31.55 -43.33 -17.02
N ASN A 36 31.69 -42.05 -16.69
CA ASN A 36 32.76 -41.59 -15.81
C ASN A 36 32.19 -41.08 -14.49
N ALA A 37 32.90 -41.39 -13.41
CA ALA A 37 32.55 -40.99 -12.05
C ALA A 37 33.09 -39.58 -11.73
N GLY A 38 32.56 -38.98 -10.67
CA GLY A 38 33.08 -37.73 -10.10
C GLY A 38 31.96 -36.77 -9.73
N ASP A 39 31.92 -36.42 -8.44
CA ASP A 39 31.36 -35.21 -7.82
C ASP A 39 30.14 -34.53 -8.49
N THR A 40 29.02 -34.33 -7.80
CA THR A 40 29.00 -33.67 -6.48
C THR A 40 27.68 -33.97 -5.77
N ALA A 41 27.71 -34.29 -4.48
CA ALA A 41 26.49 -34.43 -3.66
C ALA A 41 25.90 -33.04 -3.32
N GLY A 42 25.32 -32.38 -4.33
CA GLY A 42 24.59 -31.12 -4.17
C GLY A 42 23.24 -31.36 -3.45
N LEU A 43 23.08 -30.75 -2.28
CA LEU A 43 21.87 -30.81 -1.46
C LEU A 43 20.67 -30.16 -2.16
N HIS A 44 19.94 -30.91 -2.98
CA HIS A 44 18.70 -30.43 -3.59
C HIS A 44 17.49 -30.62 -2.66
N ALA A 45 17.48 -29.88 -1.54
CA ALA A 45 16.27 -29.68 -0.77
C ALA A 45 15.26 -28.92 -1.64
N PRO A 46 14.02 -29.41 -1.84
CA PRO A 46 13.01 -28.63 -2.53
C PRO A 46 12.67 -27.42 -1.67
N SER A 47 12.98 -26.22 -2.16
CA SER A 47 12.48 -24.98 -1.56
C SER A 47 10.96 -25.08 -1.43
N PRO A 48 10.37 -24.94 -0.23
CA PRO A 48 8.93 -24.84 -0.14
C PRO A 48 8.53 -23.62 -0.95
N ALA A 49 7.57 -23.79 -1.86
CA ALA A 49 6.93 -22.65 -2.49
C ALA A 49 6.42 -21.74 -1.37
N HIS A 50 6.75 -20.46 -1.42
CA HIS A 50 6.10 -19.47 -0.59
C HIS A 50 4.66 -19.31 -1.09
N ASP A 51 3.82 -20.28 -0.75
CA ASP A 51 2.38 -20.12 -0.70
C ASP A 51 2.13 -18.97 0.27
N SER A 52 2.06 -17.76 -0.29
CA SER A 52 1.62 -16.56 0.37
C SER A 52 0.13 -16.71 0.66
N HIS A 53 -0.18 -17.55 1.65
CA HIS A 53 -1.41 -17.51 2.40
C HIS A 53 -1.43 -16.16 3.14
N GLY A 54 -1.71 -15.10 2.39
CA GLY A 54 -2.05 -13.79 2.91
C GLY A 54 -3.32 -13.99 3.71
N GLY A 55 -3.16 -14.23 5.01
CA GLY A 55 -4.24 -14.59 5.91
C GLY A 55 -5.38 -13.61 5.73
N GLU A 56 -6.52 -14.11 5.27
CA GLU A 56 -7.69 -13.29 4.99
C GLU A 56 -8.23 -12.80 6.34
N HIS A 57 -7.79 -11.62 6.78
CA HIS A 57 -8.19 -11.03 8.05
C HIS A 57 -9.67 -10.64 7.95
N GLN A 58 -10.53 -11.57 8.36
CA GLN A 58 -11.96 -11.42 8.41
C GLN A 58 -12.33 -10.42 9.52
N VAL A 59 -12.90 -9.29 9.09
CA VAL A 59 -13.44 -8.23 9.92
C VAL A 59 -14.95 -8.44 10.04
N THR A 60 -15.38 -9.29 10.96
CA THR A 60 -16.57 -8.88 11.71
C THR A 60 -16.26 -7.50 12.31
N LEU A 61 -17.20 -6.55 12.28
CA LEU A 61 -16.99 -5.22 12.87
C LEU A 61 -16.88 -5.38 14.38
N ARG A 62 -15.64 -5.63 14.82
CA ARG A 62 -15.24 -5.87 16.19
C ARG A 62 -15.08 -4.55 16.92
N THR A 63 -15.00 -4.62 18.24
CA THR A 63 -14.99 -3.42 19.09
C THR A 63 -13.82 -2.47 18.74
N PRO A 64 -13.92 -1.17 19.03
CA PRO A 64 -12.81 -0.22 18.86
C PRO A 64 -11.46 -0.69 19.45
N ALA A 65 -11.50 -1.41 20.58
CA ALA A 65 -10.34 -2.08 21.16
C ALA A 65 -9.66 -3.05 20.18
N GLU A 66 -10.43 -3.96 19.59
CA GLU A 66 -9.91 -4.98 18.68
C GLU A 66 -9.40 -4.38 17.37
N LEU A 67 -9.95 -3.25 16.91
CA LEU A 67 -9.39 -2.48 15.80
C LEU A 67 -8.03 -1.85 16.16
N ALA A 68 -7.91 -1.25 17.34
CA ALA A 68 -6.65 -0.67 17.82
C ALA A 68 -5.56 -1.74 18.02
N ASP A 69 -5.92 -2.88 18.61
CA ASP A 69 -5.01 -4.01 18.84
C ASP A 69 -4.60 -4.70 17.53
N ALA A 70 -5.48 -4.76 16.53
CA ALA A 70 -5.17 -5.34 15.22
C ALA A 70 -4.20 -4.47 14.39
N LEU A 71 -4.23 -3.14 14.54
CA LEU A 71 -3.52 -2.20 13.67
C LEU A 71 -2.03 -2.54 13.42
N PRO A 72 -1.20 -2.88 14.44
CA PRO A 72 0.20 -3.22 14.20
C PRO A 72 0.38 -4.48 13.35
N TYR A 73 -0.52 -5.46 13.48
CA TYR A 73 -0.49 -6.69 12.70
C TYR A 73 -0.92 -6.47 11.24
N LEU A 74 -1.85 -5.53 10.99
CA LEU A 74 -2.26 -5.13 9.65
C LEU A 74 -1.16 -4.38 8.87
N LEU A 75 -0.26 -3.70 9.59
CA LEU A 75 0.86 -2.94 9.02
C LEU A 75 2.18 -3.74 9.01
N GLY A 76 2.32 -4.74 9.88
CA GLY A 76 3.59 -5.45 10.13
C GLY A 76 4.54 -4.69 11.07
N TYR A 77 4.11 -3.55 11.62
CA TYR A 77 4.88 -2.69 12.54
C TYR A 77 3.91 -1.80 13.35
N ARG A 78 4.33 -1.31 14.52
CA ARG A 78 3.56 -0.30 15.26
C ARG A 78 3.74 1.09 14.62
N PRO A 79 2.67 1.78 14.17
CA PRO A 79 2.79 3.13 13.62
C PRO A 79 2.98 4.16 14.74
N GLU A 80 3.83 5.15 14.47
CA GLU A 80 4.16 6.27 15.36
C GLU A 80 4.06 7.58 14.57
N ASP A 81 3.59 8.66 15.21
CA ASP A 81 3.34 9.99 14.64
C ASP A 81 2.66 9.97 13.26
N SER A 82 1.59 9.18 13.11
CA SER A 82 1.03 8.82 11.81
C SER A 82 -0.49 8.77 11.76
N ILE A 83 -1.01 9.21 10.61
CA ILE A 83 -2.34 8.93 10.12
C ILE A 83 -2.30 7.59 9.38
N VAL A 84 -3.24 6.70 9.65
CA VAL A 84 -3.46 5.48 8.86
C VAL A 84 -4.91 5.40 8.44
N LEU A 85 -5.16 5.22 7.14
CA LEU A 85 -6.47 4.82 6.62
C LEU A 85 -6.42 3.36 6.21
N VAL A 86 -7.42 2.60 6.65
CA VAL A 86 -7.61 1.19 6.30
C VAL A 86 -8.96 1.05 5.60
N ALA A 87 -8.93 0.61 4.35
CA ALA A 87 -10.14 0.31 3.59
C ALA A 87 -10.84 -0.93 4.14
N LEU A 88 -12.16 -0.91 4.11
CA LEU A 88 -13.03 -2.05 4.37
C LEU A 88 -13.84 -2.37 3.10
N HIS A 89 -14.04 -3.66 2.86
CA HIS A 89 -14.96 -4.19 1.84
C HIS A 89 -15.83 -5.27 2.50
N ASP A 90 -17.15 -5.23 2.27
CA ASP A 90 -18.06 -6.29 2.67
C ASP A 90 -18.26 -7.28 1.54
N ARG A 91 -17.37 -8.28 1.47
CA ARG A 91 -17.56 -9.41 0.56
C ARG A 91 -18.27 -10.54 1.31
N ASP A 92 -19.47 -10.87 0.83
CA ASP A 92 -20.30 -11.99 1.30
C ASP A 92 -20.83 -11.84 2.75
N GLY A 93 -21.14 -10.60 3.19
CA GLY A 93 -21.65 -10.29 4.54
C GLY A 93 -20.57 -10.43 5.62
N ARG A 94 -19.31 -10.27 5.21
CA ARG A 94 -18.09 -10.44 6.00
C ARG A 94 -17.13 -9.32 5.60
N GLY A 95 -17.15 -8.24 6.38
CA GLY A 95 -16.16 -7.18 6.29
C GLY A 95 -14.74 -7.74 6.25
N ARG A 96 -13.88 -7.15 5.43
CA ARG A 96 -12.48 -7.55 5.23
C ARG A 96 -11.61 -6.31 5.09
N PHE A 97 -10.40 -6.34 5.68
CA PHE A 97 -9.42 -5.27 5.50
C PHE A 97 -8.87 -5.30 4.07
N GLY A 98 -9.04 -4.19 3.36
CA GLY A 98 -8.57 -3.98 2.00
C GLY A 98 -7.21 -3.29 1.94
N GLY A 99 -7.09 -2.28 1.10
CA GLY A 99 -5.90 -1.42 1.02
C GLY A 99 -5.63 -0.65 2.31
N ARG A 100 -4.37 -0.28 2.51
CA ARG A 100 -3.89 0.55 3.63
C ARG A 100 -3.07 1.70 3.09
N ALA A 101 -3.21 2.88 3.68
CA ALA A 101 -2.38 4.04 3.38
C ALA A 101 -1.94 4.70 4.70
N ARG A 102 -0.69 5.17 4.75
CA ARG A 102 -0.09 5.85 5.91
C ARG A 102 0.53 7.17 5.46
N LEU A 103 0.42 8.19 6.31
CA LEU A 103 1.14 9.46 6.20
C LEU A 103 1.55 9.91 7.60
N GLY A 104 2.68 10.61 7.75
CA GLY A 104 3.04 11.24 9.02
C GLY A 104 2.04 12.34 9.38
N ILE A 105 1.76 12.55 10.66
CA ILE A 105 0.92 13.66 11.12
C ILE A 105 1.71 14.97 10.91
N PRO A 106 1.23 15.93 10.09
CA PRO A 106 1.92 17.20 9.92
C PRO A 106 1.96 17.98 11.24
N ALA A 107 3.11 18.59 11.54
CA ALA A 107 3.30 19.38 12.75
C ALA A 107 2.47 20.68 12.75
N ASN A 108 2.20 21.25 11.57
CA ASN A 108 1.27 22.37 11.42
C ASN A 108 -0.15 21.86 11.12
N ALA A 109 -1.15 22.41 11.82
CA ALA A 109 -2.55 22.08 11.61
C ALA A 109 -3.09 22.60 10.26
N ASP A 110 -2.50 23.64 9.68
CA ASP A 110 -2.90 24.16 8.36
C ASP A 110 -2.65 23.16 7.22
N ASP A 111 -1.71 22.23 7.41
CA ASP A 111 -1.37 21.18 6.44
C ASP A 111 -2.32 19.96 6.54
N TRP A 112 -3.07 19.82 7.64
CA TRP A 112 -3.97 18.68 7.88
C TRP A 112 -5.04 18.48 6.79
N PRO A 113 -5.70 19.52 6.25
CA PRO A 113 -6.55 19.43 5.05
C PRO A 113 -5.87 18.71 3.88
N SER A 114 -4.65 19.13 3.54
CA SER A 114 -3.90 18.61 2.39
C SER A 114 -3.46 17.17 2.64
N ALA A 115 -2.94 16.88 3.84
CA ALA A 115 -2.53 15.54 4.25
C ALA A 115 -3.70 14.53 4.24
N ALA A 116 -4.85 14.91 4.81
CA ALA A 116 -6.04 14.07 4.83
C ALA A 116 -6.60 13.81 3.41
N GLY A 117 -6.71 14.84 2.58
CA GLY A 117 -7.22 14.72 1.21
C GLY A 117 -6.33 13.86 0.32
N GLN A 118 -5.00 14.07 0.37
CA GLN A 118 -4.03 13.25 -0.37
C GLN A 118 -4.10 11.78 0.05
N LEU A 119 -4.20 11.51 1.36
CA LEU A 119 -4.25 10.15 1.89
C LEU A 119 -5.54 9.41 1.50
N ALA A 120 -6.70 10.09 1.62
CA ALA A 120 -8.00 9.56 1.23
C ALA A 120 -8.06 9.29 -0.28
N HIS A 121 -7.71 10.29 -1.11
CA HIS A 121 -7.72 10.18 -2.57
C HIS A 121 -6.75 9.09 -3.06
N GLY A 122 -5.52 9.04 -2.53
CA GLY A 122 -4.54 8.01 -2.87
C GLY A 122 -5.02 6.59 -2.57
N LEU A 123 -5.72 6.38 -1.44
CA LEU A 123 -6.28 5.07 -1.08
C LEU A 123 -7.48 4.69 -1.96
N VAL A 124 -8.43 5.61 -2.20
CA VAL A 124 -9.61 5.35 -3.04
C VAL A 124 -9.21 5.07 -4.48
N THR A 125 -8.49 5.99 -5.13
CA THR A 125 -8.05 5.83 -6.53
C THR A 125 -7.09 4.65 -6.70
N GLY A 126 -6.26 4.36 -5.68
CA GLY A 126 -5.45 3.14 -5.66
C GLY A 126 -6.29 1.86 -5.59
N GLY A 127 -7.39 1.86 -4.84
CA GLY A 127 -8.35 0.76 -4.78
C GLY A 127 -9.13 0.56 -6.08
N GLU A 128 -9.67 1.64 -6.65
CA GLU A 128 -10.40 1.62 -7.93
C GLU A 128 -9.56 1.03 -9.06
N ARG A 129 -8.29 1.45 -9.19
CA ARG A 129 -7.34 0.89 -10.17
C ARG A 129 -7.08 -0.62 -10.03
N ARG A 130 -7.36 -1.20 -8.86
CA ARG A 130 -7.25 -2.64 -8.58
C ARG A 130 -8.60 -3.38 -8.59
N GLY A 131 -9.69 -2.71 -8.99
CA GLY A 131 -11.05 -3.28 -8.95
C GLY A 131 -11.62 -3.47 -7.54
N ALA A 132 -11.03 -2.81 -6.54
CA ALA A 132 -11.41 -2.91 -5.13
C ALA A 132 -11.52 -1.50 -4.53
N ARG A 133 -12.56 -0.74 -4.93
CA ARG A 133 -12.89 0.55 -4.31
C ARG A 133 -13.30 0.29 -2.84
N PRO A 134 -12.81 1.06 -1.86
CA PRO A 134 -13.27 0.97 -0.48
C PRO A 134 -14.76 1.27 -0.37
N GLU A 135 -15.51 0.46 0.36
CA GLU A 135 -16.93 0.73 0.69
C GLU A 135 -17.03 1.59 1.95
N SER A 136 -16.13 1.35 2.90
CA SER A 136 -15.94 2.17 4.09
C SER A 136 -14.46 2.17 4.50
N MET A 137 -14.12 2.96 5.51
CA MET A 137 -12.77 3.04 6.07
C MET A 137 -12.79 3.08 7.59
N VAL A 138 -11.69 2.62 8.20
CA VAL A 138 -11.30 3.00 9.56
C VAL A 138 -10.13 3.96 9.48
N ALA A 139 -10.20 5.05 10.23
CA ALA A 139 -9.09 5.97 10.42
C ALA A 139 -8.40 5.70 11.77
N PHE A 140 -7.08 5.79 11.78
CA PHE A 140 -6.27 5.71 12.99
C PHE A 140 -5.32 6.92 13.04
N LEU A 141 -5.18 7.51 14.22
CA LEU A 141 -4.28 8.62 14.53
C LEU A 141 -3.37 8.17 15.67
N CYS A 142 -2.14 7.81 15.33
CA CYS A 142 -1.18 7.23 16.26
C CYS A 142 -0.13 8.28 16.60
N GLN A 143 -0.10 8.76 17.85
CA GLN A 143 0.88 9.73 18.33
C GLN A 143 1.07 9.58 19.83
N GLU A 144 2.32 9.44 20.27
CA GLU A 144 2.63 9.44 21.70
C GLU A 144 2.57 10.87 22.28
N PRO A 145 2.21 11.04 23.55
CA PRO A 145 2.10 12.36 24.16
C PRO A 145 3.47 13.02 24.29
N GLN A 146 3.52 14.33 24.09
CA GLN A 146 4.70 15.12 24.42
C GLN A 146 4.97 15.11 25.94
N LYS A 147 6.17 15.53 26.36
CA LYS A 147 6.56 15.51 27.78
C LYS A 147 5.64 16.41 28.62
N GLY A 148 4.78 15.78 29.43
CA GLY A 148 3.78 16.47 30.27
C GLY A 148 2.39 16.60 29.63
N GLU A 149 2.22 16.12 28.40
CA GLU A 149 0.92 15.85 27.78
C GLU A 149 0.43 14.45 28.22
N SER A 150 -0.88 14.22 28.18
CA SER A 150 -1.52 12.92 28.37
C SER A 150 -2.14 12.44 27.07
N GLY A 151 -2.35 11.13 26.89
CA GLY A 151 -2.97 10.62 25.65
C GLY A 151 -4.36 11.19 25.36
N GLN A 152 -5.12 11.61 26.38
CA GLN A 152 -6.38 12.33 26.18
C GLN A 152 -6.17 13.73 25.57
N GLN A 153 -5.13 14.47 25.98
CA GLN A 153 -4.81 15.76 25.38
C GLN A 153 -4.34 15.62 23.93
N VAL A 154 -3.62 14.54 23.60
CA VAL A 154 -3.31 14.16 22.20
C VAL A 154 -4.60 13.95 21.41
N MET A 155 -5.56 13.19 21.94
CA MET A 155 -6.86 12.97 21.30
C MET A 155 -7.64 14.27 21.07
N GLU A 156 -7.75 15.13 22.09
CA GLU A 156 -8.41 16.43 21.98
C GLU A 156 -7.76 17.31 20.89
N ARG A 157 -6.42 17.32 20.84
CA ARG A 157 -5.63 18.05 19.84
C ARG A 157 -5.78 17.48 18.42
N LEU A 158 -5.90 16.16 18.27
CA LEU A 158 -6.04 15.47 16.98
C LEU A 158 -7.50 15.31 16.51
N ARG A 159 -8.51 15.61 17.35
CA ARG A 159 -9.93 15.57 16.97
C ARG A 159 -10.27 16.34 15.67
N PRO A 160 -9.71 17.54 15.39
CA PRO A 160 -9.98 18.24 14.13
C PRO A 160 -9.43 17.49 12.90
N LEU A 161 -8.30 16.80 13.04
CA LEU A 161 -7.74 15.94 11.98
C LEU A 161 -8.61 14.70 11.74
N ALA A 162 -9.12 14.06 12.80
CA ALA A 162 -10.08 12.97 12.68
C ALA A 162 -11.35 13.41 11.93
N GLN A 163 -11.89 14.59 12.26
CA GLN A 163 -13.03 15.16 11.54
C GLN A 163 -12.68 15.50 10.09
N ARG A 164 -11.46 15.97 9.81
CA ARG A 164 -11.05 16.25 8.42
C ARG A 164 -10.98 14.97 7.59
N LEU A 165 -10.45 13.87 8.13
CA LEU A 165 -10.45 12.57 7.45
C LEU A 165 -11.87 12.08 7.13
N ARG A 166 -12.83 12.25 8.07
CA ARG A 166 -14.25 11.95 7.81
C ARG A 166 -14.82 12.77 6.65
N VAL A 167 -14.49 14.07 6.56
CA VAL A 167 -14.95 14.97 5.48
C VAL A 167 -14.29 14.63 4.13
N GLU A 168 -12.98 14.42 4.10
CA GLU A 168 -12.24 14.09 2.87
C GLU A 168 -12.70 12.77 2.27
N CYS A 169 -12.80 11.70 3.08
CA CYS A 169 -13.33 10.42 2.61
C CYS A 169 -14.80 10.54 2.18
N GLY A 170 -15.60 11.32 2.91
CA GLY A 170 -17.00 11.60 2.56
C GLY A 170 -17.13 12.31 1.20
N SER A 171 -16.19 13.17 0.83
CA SER A 171 -16.17 13.82 -0.50
C SER A 171 -15.85 12.85 -1.66
N LEU A 172 -15.41 11.63 -1.35
CA LEU A 172 -15.13 10.53 -2.28
C LEU A 172 -16.20 9.42 -2.17
N ASP A 173 -17.35 9.72 -1.58
CA ASP A 173 -18.44 8.78 -1.24
C ASP A 173 -18.02 7.57 -0.40
N VAL A 174 -16.97 7.70 0.44
CA VAL A 174 -16.52 6.63 1.34
C VAL A 174 -16.69 7.03 2.81
N VAL A 175 -17.51 6.27 3.54
CA VAL A 175 -17.77 6.54 4.95
C VAL A 175 -16.61 6.04 5.81
N VAL A 176 -16.04 6.92 6.63
CA VAL A 176 -15.20 6.50 7.76
C VAL A 176 -16.12 6.03 8.88
N VAL A 177 -16.22 4.71 9.07
CA VAL A 177 -17.12 4.12 10.08
C VAL A 177 -16.60 4.31 11.50
N GLU A 178 -15.28 4.30 11.67
CA GLU A 178 -14.62 4.43 12.97
C GLU A 178 -13.33 5.28 12.82
N ALA A 179 -13.00 6.08 13.84
CA ALA A 179 -11.84 6.96 13.81
C ALA A 179 -11.12 6.98 15.17
N LEU A 180 -10.06 6.19 15.30
CA LEU A 180 -9.39 5.95 16.59
C LEU A 180 -8.17 6.83 16.78
N CYS A 181 -8.09 7.53 17.90
CA CYS A 181 -6.82 8.07 18.40
C CYS A 181 -6.13 6.98 19.25
N ILE A 182 -4.84 6.73 19.02
CA ILE A 182 -4.02 5.79 19.80
C ILE A 182 -2.82 6.58 20.36
N SER A 183 -2.67 6.56 21.68
CA SER A 183 -1.68 7.33 22.41
C SER A 183 -1.47 6.74 23.81
N GLU A 184 -0.23 6.72 24.33
CA GLU A 184 0.08 6.27 25.70
C GLU A 184 -0.40 4.83 25.97
N GLY A 185 -0.35 3.96 24.94
CA GLY A 185 -0.87 2.59 25.01
C GLY A 185 -2.40 2.47 25.18
N ARG A 186 -3.16 3.55 25.01
CA ARG A 186 -4.62 3.62 25.09
C ARG A 186 -5.24 4.03 23.75
N TYR A 187 -6.54 3.81 23.60
CA TYR A 187 -7.32 4.24 22.43
C TYR A 187 -8.53 5.10 22.84
N TRP A 188 -9.00 5.93 21.92
CA TRP A 188 -10.23 6.73 21.99
C TRP A 188 -10.95 6.69 20.64
N SER A 189 -12.29 6.63 20.66
CA SER A 189 -13.21 6.77 19.51
C SER A 189 -13.88 8.15 19.51
#